data_AF-A0AAV7P298-F1
#
_entry.id   AF-A0AAV7P298-F1
#
_cell.length_a   1.000
_cell.length_b   1.000
_cell.length_c   1.000
_cell.angle_alpha   90.00
_cell.angle_beta   90.00
_cell.angle_gamma   90.00
#
_symmetry.space_group_name_H-M   'P 1'
#
loop_
_entity.id
_entity.type
_entity.pdbx_description
1 polymer ?
#
loop_
_entity_poly.entity_id
_entity_poly.type
_entity_poly.pdbx_seq_one_letter_code
_entity_poly.pdbx_strand_id
1 'polypeptide(L)'
;MTCRSRGRGDIAVADGTARGERVRGMTCRSRGRGDIAVADGTARRERVRGMTCRSRGRGDIAVADGTARREGARGNHLEDWGRGDIAVADGTARRERARGMTCRSRGRGDIAVADGTARRERARGMTCRSRGRGDIAVADGTARRERARGMTCRSRGRGDIAAADGTARGEGVRGMTCRSRGRGDIAAADGTARRERVRGMTCRSRVRGDIAAADGTARREGVRGMTCRSRGRGDIAAADGTARREGVRGMTCRSRGRGDIAEADGTARGEGVRGMTCRSRGRGDIAAADGTARGEGVRGMTCRSRGRGDIAAADGTARRERVRGMTCRSRVRGDIAAADGTARREGVRGMTCRSRGRGDIAAADGTARREGVRGMTCRSRGRGDIAAADGTARRKGVRGMTCRSRGRGDSSSRRHCEGREGEGDDL
;
A
#
# COMPACT_ATOMS: atom_id res chain seq x y z
N MET A 1 -6.02 -11.25 39.81
CA MET A 1 -7.01 -10.34 40.43
C MET A 1 -8.13 -10.04 39.42
N THR A 2 -9.39 -9.92 39.86
CA THR A 2 -10.54 -9.70 38.97
C THR A 2 -11.37 -8.50 39.45
N CYS A 3 -11.54 -7.49 38.61
CA CYS A 3 -12.43 -6.35 38.87
C CYS A 3 -13.72 -6.50 38.05
N ARG A 4 -14.87 -6.18 38.64
CA ARG A 4 -16.18 -6.27 37.98
C ARG A 4 -17.05 -5.07 38.34
N SER A 5 -17.64 -4.43 37.34
CA SER A 5 -18.69 -3.44 37.52
C SER A 5 -19.98 -3.88 36.82
N ARG A 6 -21.13 -3.43 37.34
CA ARG A 6 -22.45 -3.57 36.74
C ARG A 6 -23.19 -2.24 36.89
N GLY A 7 -23.94 -1.83 35.86
CA GLY A 7 -24.72 -0.59 35.93
C GLY A 7 -23.97 0.59 35.31
N ARG A 8 -23.66 1.62 36.09
CA ARG A 8 -22.95 2.86 35.65
C ARG A 8 -21.50 2.98 36.20
N GLY A 9 -20.89 1.87 36.60
CA GLY A 9 -19.64 1.90 37.36
C GLY A 9 -18.39 1.74 36.48
N ASP A 10 -17.44 2.64 36.66
CA ASP A 10 -16.12 2.58 36.02
C ASP A 10 -15.18 1.63 36.79
N ILE A 11 -14.19 1.10 36.08
CA ILE A 11 -13.12 0.27 36.64
C ILE A 11 -11.80 0.97 36.36
N ALA A 12 -11.25 1.64 37.37
CA ALA A 12 -9.90 2.20 37.33
C ALA A 12 -8.92 1.29 38.09
N VAL A 13 -7.80 0.95 37.47
CA VAL A 13 -6.73 0.14 38.08
C VAL A 13 -5.38 0.81 37.83
N ALA A 14 -4.75 1.30 38.91
CA ALA A 14 -3.52 2.08 38.81
C ALA A 14 -3.74 3.26 37.83
N ASP A 15 -4.58 4.20 38.23
CA ASP A 15 -4.99 5.34 37.42
C ASP A 15 -4.48 6.62 38.12
N GLY A 16 -3.83 7.50 37.37
CA GLY A 16 -3.30 8.77 37.86
C GLY A 16 -1.78 8.97 37.72
N THR A 17 -1.21 9.79 38.62
CA THR A 17 0.19 10.24 38.55
C THR A 17 1.11 9.33 39.36
N ALA A 18 2.06 8.62 38.73
CA ALA A 18 2.90 7.66 39.46
C ALA A 18 4.37 7.60 39.02
N ARG A 19 5.27 7.28 39.97
CA ARG A 19 6.71 7.06 39.66
C ARG A 19 6.98 5.76 38.89
N GLY A 20 6.09 4.79 38.97
CA GLY A 20 6.18 3.58 38.17
C GLY A 20 5.11 2.56 38.51
N GLU A 21 4.34 2.17 37.50
CA GLU A 21 3.20 1.28 37.66
C GLU A 21 3.44 -0.04 36.93
N ARG A 22 3.01 -1.13 37.58
CA ARG A 22 3.13 -2.47 37.03
C ARG A 22 1.85 -3.25 37.32
N VAL A 23 1.02 -3.38 36.29
CA VAL A 23 -0.20 -4.19 36.36
C VAL A 23 0.07 -5.55 35.68
N ARG A 24 -0.28 -6.65 36.36
CA ARG A 24 -0.07 -8.01 35.84
C ARG A 24 -1.26 -8.93 36.12
N GLY A 25 -1.62 -9.74 35.12
CA GLY A 25 -2.51 -10.90 35.31
C GLY A 25 -3.89 -10.52 35.86
N MET A 26 -4.44 -9.41 35.37
CA MET A 26 -5.71 -8.88 35.84
C MET A 26 -6.81 -9.06 34.80
N THR A 27 -8.03 -9.27 35.30
CA THR A 27 -9.22 -9.38 34.46
C THR A 27 -10.26 -8.35 34.89
N CYS A 28 -10.60 -7.42 34.01
CA CYS A 28 -11.63 -6.41 34.24
C CYS A 28 -12.87 -6.72 33.41
N ARG A 29 -14.06 -6.61 34.00
CA ARG A 29 -15.33 -6.81 33.29
C ARG A 29 -16.34 -5.73 33.66
N SER A 30 -16.70 -4.90 32.70
CA SER A 30 -17.80 -3.93 32.81
C SER A 30 -19.04 -4.46 32.09
N ARG A 31 -20.22 -4.20 32.67
CA ARG A 31 -21.53 -4.46 32.05
C ARG A 31 -22.46 -3.27 32.31
N GLY A 32 -22.95 -2.65 31.24
CA GLY A 32 -23.83 -1.48 31.32
C GLY A 32 -23.15 -0.26 30.73
N ARG A 33 -23.12 0.86 31.46
CA ARG A 33 -22.32 2.04 31.14
C ARG A 33 -21.11 2.07 32.07
N GLY A 34 -19.92 2.27 31.53
CA GLY A 34 -18.74 2.53 32.36
C GLY A 34 -17.46 2.00 31.74
N ASP A 35 -16.41 2.76 31.99
CA ASP A 35 -15.12 2.65 31.34
C ASP A 35 -14.20 1.70 32.12
N ILE A 36 -13.22 1.14 31.42
CA ILE A 36 -12.16 0.34 32.01
C ILE A 36 -10.84 1.03 31.70
N ALA A 37 -10.28 1.71 32.70
CA ALA A 37 -8.97 2.35 32.64
C ALA A 37 -7.95 1.53 33.45
N VAL A 38 -6.83 1.16 32.84
CA VAL A 38 -5.78 0.36 33.49
C VAL A 38 -4.41 0.93 33.19
N ALA A 39 -3.68 1.38 34.22
CA ALA A 39 -2.41 2.10 34.04
C ALA A 39 -2.61 3.30 33.12
N ASP A 40 -3.67 4.07 33.37
CA ASP A 40 -4.03 5.25 32.59
C ASP A 40 -3.52 6.50 33.32
N GLY A 41 -3.00 7.47 32.58
CA GLY A 41 -2.54 8.75 33.15
C GLY A 41 -1.07 9.07 32.92
N THR A 42 -0.37 9.48 33.98
CA THR A 42 0.95 10.13 33.88
C THR A 42 1.99 9.40 34.72
N ALA A 43 2.82 8.55 34.10
CA ALA A 43 3.91 7.91 34.83
C ALA A 43 5.29 8.01 34.22
N ARG A 44 6.32 7.95 35.07
CA ARG A 44 7.69 7.78 34.59
C ARG A 44 7.89 6.42 33.90
N ARG A 45 7.17 5.37 34.32
CA ARG A 45 7.23 4.03 33.73
C ARG A 45 5.92 3.27 33.96
N GLU A 46 5.23 2.93 32.90
CA GLU A 46 4.08 2.02 32.94
C GLU A 46 4.42 0.69 32.28
N ARG A 47 3.93 -0.39 32.88
CA ARG A 47 4.00 -1.72 32.29
C ARG A 47 2.76 -2.52 32.62
N VAL A 48 2.00 -2.85 31.59
CA VAL A 48 0.84 -3.71 31.70
C VAL A 48 1.12 -5.04 31.03
N ARG A 49 0.85 -6.16 31.72
CA ARG A 49 1.07 -7.49 31.16
C ARG A 49 -0.05 -8.47 31.47
N GLY A 50 -0.54 -9.15 30.44
CA GLY A 50 -1.47 -10.26 30.59
C GLY A 50 -2.84 -9.80 31.07
N MET A 51 -3.30 -8.64 30.60
CA MET A 51 -4.62 -8.12 30.93
C MET A 51 -5.70 -8.75 30.09
N THR A 52 -6.87 -8.96 30.69
CA THR A 52 -8.10 -9.25 29.96
C THR A 52 -9.19 -8.27 30.36
N CYS A 53 -9.54 -7.34 29.48
CA CYS A 53 -10.65 -6.41 29.71
C CYS A 53 -11.82 -6.77 28.81
N ARG A 54 -13.04 -6.77 29.37
CA ARG A 54 -14.26 -6.99 28.60
C ARG A 54 -15.31 -5.96 28.97
N SER A 55 -15.72 -5.16 28.01
CA SER A 55 -16.87 -4.26 28.13
C SER A 55 -18.07 -4.86 27.40
N ARG A 56 -19.27 -4.65 27.97
CA ARG A 56 -20.56 -4.97 27.36
C ARG A 56 -21.53 -3.84 27.65
N GLY A 57 -21.79 -2.99 26.66
CA GLY A 57 -22.80 -1.93 26.77
C GLY A 57 -22.30 -0.62 26.17
N ARG A 58 -22.06 0.41 26.98
CA ARG A 58 -21.36 1.62 26.55
C ARG A 58 -20.16 1.88 27.45
N GLY A 59 -19.02 2.22 26.89
CA GLY A 59 -17.85 2.57 27.67
C GLY A 59 -16.57 2.01 27.07
N ASP A 60 -15.52 2.77 27.29
CA ASP A 60 -14.23 2.63 26.62
C ASP A 60 -13.31 1.72 27.42
N ILE A 61 -12.32 1.16 26.74
CA ILE A 61 -11.27 0.34 27.36
C ILE A 61 -9.93 0.99 27.03
N ALA A 62 -9.34 1.65 28.02
CA ALA A 62 -8.00 2.24 27.95
C ALA A 62 -7.01 1.38 28.76
N VAL A 63 -5.89 1.01 28.15
CA VAL A 63 -4.86 0.20 28.80
C VAL A 63 -3.46 0.71 28.51
N ALA A 64 -2.74 1.13 29.55
CA ALA A 64 -1.44 1.80 29.42
C ALA A 64 -1.58 3.03 28.51
N ASP A 65 -2.59 3.85 28.76
CA ASP A 65 -2.91 5.03 27.95
C ASP A 65 -2.41 6.28 28.69
N GLY A 66 -2.06 7.32 27.95
CA GLY A 66 -1.63 8.60 28.50
C GLY A 66 -0.15 8.92 28.28
N THR A 67 0.49 9.56 29.26
CA THR A 67 1.81 10.16 29.06
C THR A 67 2.89 9.53 29.93
N ALA A 68 3.89 8.91 29.29
CA ALA A 68 4.92 8.20 30.01
C ALA A 68 6.35 8.38 29.48
N ARG A 69 7.35 8.33 30.36
CA ARG A 69 8.75 8.25 29.84
C ARG A 69 9.03 6.88 29.20
N ARG A 70 8.37 5.83 29.67
CA ARG A 70 8.45 4.48 29.10
C ARG A 70 7.15 3.76 29.35
N GLU A 71 6.54 3.34 28.28
CA GLU A 71 5.25 2.67 28.31
C GLU A 71 5.40 1.27 27.70
N GLY A 72 4.49 0.36 28.04
CA GLY A 72 4.62 -1.00 27.54
C GLY A 72 3.51 -1.96 27.95
N ALA A 73 2.68 -2.28 26.97
CA ALA A 73 1.67 -3.32 27.03
C ALA A 73 2.17 -4.65 26.46
N ARG A 74 1.95 -5.77 27.16
CA ARG A 74 2.29 -7.11 26.66
C ARG A 74 1.24 -8.17 26.94
N GLY A 75 0.76 -8.83 25.89
CA GLY A 75 -0.06 -10.03 25.99
C GLY A 75 -1.47 -9.73 26.50
N ASN A 76 -2.02 -8.56 26.18
CA ASN A 76 -3.34 -8.18 26.64
C ASN A 76 -4.40 -8.57 25.60
N HIS A 77 -5.59 -8.89 26.09
CA HIS A 77 -6.75 -9.29 25.30
C HIS A 77 -7.96 -8.44 25.70
N LEU A 78 -8.41 -7.59 24.78
CA LEU A 78 -9.48 -6.62 25.02
C LEU A 78 -10.67 -6.93 24.12
N GLU A 79 -11.85 -6.93 24.70
CA GLU A 79 -13.10 -7.10 23.95
C GLU A 79 -14.14 -6.07 24.36
N ASP A 80 -14.63 -5.32 23.38
CA ASP A 80 -15.88 -4.58 23.50
C ASP A 80 -16.98 -5.25 22.66
N TRP A 81 -18.20 -5.24 23.20
CA TRP A 81 -19.41 -5.82 22.60
C TRP A 81 -20.55 -4.79 22.51
N GLY A 82 -20.26 -3.50 22.48
CA GLY A 82 -21.26 -2.46 22.59
C GLY A 82 -20.92 -1.19 21.83
N ARG A 83 -20.93 -0.06 22.54
CA ARG A 83 -20.45 1.22 22.04
C ARG A 83 -19.29 1.71 22.90
N GLY A 84 -18.08 1.55 22.41
CA GLY A 84 -16.91 2.03 23.11
C GLY A 84 -15.65 1.74 22.32
N ASP A 85 -14.68 2.60 22.55
CA ASP A 85 -13.38 2.56 21.89
C ASP A 85 -12.42 1.70 22.72
N ILE A 86 -11.44 1.13 22.03
CA ILE A 86 -10.37 0.36 22.66
C ILE A 86 -9.05 1.05 22.34
N ALA A 87 -8.45 1.68 23.35
CA ALA A 87 -7.14 2.32 23.28
C ALA A 87 -6.12 1.52 24.09
N VAL A 88 -4.92 1.28 23.53
CA VAL A 88 -3.86 0.60 24.26
C VAL A 88 -2.50 1.12 23.85
N ALA A 89 -1.68 1.48 24.85
CA ALA A 89 -0.40 2.13 24.59
C ALA A 89 -0.59 3.32 23.65
N ASP A 90 -1.69 4.04 23.88
CA ASP A 90 -2.04 5.24 23.16
C ASP A 90 -1.52 6.43 23.96
N GLY A 91 -1.18 7.53 23.30
CA GLY A 91 -0.74 8.75 23.96
C GLY A 91 0.72 9.12 23.69
N THR A 92 1.42 9.64 24.70
CA THR A 92 2.73 10.29 24.49
C THR A 92 3.82 9.67 25.34
N ALA A 93 4.78 8.97 24.70
CA ALA A 93 5.89 8.43 25.43
C ALA A 93 7.26 8.51 24.77
N ARG A 94 8.30 8.70 25.57
CA ARG A 94 9.68 8.67 25.03
C ARG A 94 10.01 7.28 24.46
N ARG A 95 9.38 6.22 24.95
CA ARG A 95 9.51 4.85 24.43
C ARG A 95 8.24 4.05 24.69
N GLU A 96 7.53 3.68 23.64
CA GLU A 96 6.39 2.76 23.67
C GLU A 96 6.78 1.37 23.17
N ARG A 97 6.09 0.36 23.71
CA ARG A 97 6.26 -1.05 23.32
C ARG A 97 4.99 -1.85 23.54
N ALA A 98 4.16 -1.96 22.51
CA ALA A 98 3.07 -2.92 22.50
C ALA A 98 3.49 -4.29 21.93
N ARG A 99 3.17 -5.38 22.63
CA ARG A 99 3.50 -6.74 22.17
C ARG A 99 2.40 -7.77 22.43
N GLY A 100 1.98 -8.51 21.40
CA GLY A 100 1.05 -9.61 21.57
C GLY A 100 -0.34 -9.13 21.99
N MET A 101 -0.82 -8.05 21.37
CA MET A 101 -2.10 -7.45 21.68
C MET A 101 -3.20 -8.06 20.82
N THR A 102 -4.34 -8.34 21.43
CA THR A 102 -5.56 -8.72 20.70
C THR A 102 -6.71 -7.83 21.13
N CYS A 103 -7.22 -7.03 20.20
CA CYS A 103 -8.36 -6.15 20.43
C CYS A 103 -9.53 -6.56 19.52
N ARG A 104 -10.74 -6.63 20.10
CA ARG A 104 -11.96 -6.98 19.35
C ARG A 104 -13.08 -6.03 19.74
N SER A 105 -13.55 -5.24 18.79
CA SER A 105 -14.80 -4.48 18.93
C SER A 105 -15.92 -5.18 18.16
N ARG A 106 -17.11 -5.24 18.77
CA ARG A 106 -18.35 -5.71 18.15
C ARG A 106 -19.46 -4.72 18.47
N GLY A 107 -19.76 -3.83 17.53
CA GLY A 107 -20.79 -2.80 17.70
C GLY A 107 -20.38 -1.49 17.03
N ARG A 108 -20.31 -0.41 17.81
CA ARG A 108 -19.73 0.85 17.35
C ARG A 108 -18.51 1.20 18.19
N GLY A 109 -17.40 1.52 17.57
CA GLY A 109 -16.22 1.99 18.29
C GLY A 109 -14.94 1.58 17.60
N ASP A 110 -13.94 2.39 17.87
CA ASP A 110 -12.66 2.38 17.20
C ASP A 110 -11.66 1.56 18.02
N ILE A 111 -10.61 1.11 17.35
CA ILE A 111 -9.53 0.37 17.98
C ILE A 111 -8.23 1.10 17.66
N ALA A 112 -7.65 1.77 18.64
CA ALA A 112 -6.33 2.39 18.58
C ALA A 112 -5.34 1.55 19.39
N VAL A 113 -4.21 1.15 18.78
CA VAL A 113 -3.20 0.38 19.51
C VAL A 113 -1.80 0.79 19.12
N ALA A 114 -1.00 1.17 20.12
CA ALA A 114 0.32 1.77 19.93
C ALA A 114 0.22 3.01 19.04
N ASP A 115 -0.84 3.79 19.25
CA ASP A 115 -1.10 5.03 18.52
C ASP A 115 -0.51 6.20 19.31
N GLY A 116 -0.16 7.30 18.66
CA GLY A 116 0.28 8.51 19.34
C GLY A 116 1.72 8.92 19.09
N THR A 117 2.36 9.57 20.06
CA THR A 117 3.60 10.34 19.84
C THR A 117 4.77 9.83 20.67
N ALA A 118 5.80 9.32 19.98
CA ALA A 118 6.93 8.71 20.65
C ALA A 118 8.29 9.00 20.06
N ARG A 119 9.32 9.10 20.92
CA ARG A 119 10.69 9.09 20.38
C ARG A 119 11.05 7.73 19.77
N ARG A 120 10.49 6.62 20.28
CA ARG A 120 10.71 5.27 19.77
C ARG A 120 9.50 4.39 20.04
N GLU A 121 8.85 3.97 18.97
CA GLU A 121 7.63 3.17 18.99
C GLU A 121 7.93 1.78 18.41
N ARG A 122 7.25 0.75 18.93
CA ARG A 122 7.53 -0.67 18.64
C ARG A 122 6.31 -1.54 18.92
N ALA A 123 5.41 -1.63 17.95
CA ALA A 123 4.36 -2.63 17.92
C ALA A 123 4.84 -4.01 17.41
N ARG A 124 4.49 -5.10 18.11
CA ARG A 124 4.73 -6.47 17.63
C ARG A 124 3.60 -7.45 17.93
N GLY A 125 3.15 -8.21 16.93
CA GLY A 125 2.19 -9.28 17.13
C GLY A 125 0.81 -8.72 17.52
N MET A 126 0.29 -7.83 16.70
CA MET A 126 -0.96 -7.10 16.97
C MET A 126 -2.08 -7.73 16.16
N THR A 127 -3.22 -8.00 16.80
CA THR A 127 -4.41 -8.50 16.12
C THR A 127 -5.63 -7.68 16.50
N CYS A 128 -6.08 -6.83 15.59
CA CYS A 128 -7.25 -5.98 15.77
C CYS A 128 -8.40 -6.48 14.88
N ARG A 129 -9.60 -6.51 15.44
CA ARG A 129 -10.80 -6.95 14.71
C ARG A 129 -12.02 -6.14 15.12
N SER A 130 -12.49 -5.31 14.20
CA SER A 130 -13.79 -4.64 14.32
C SER A 130 -14.88 -5.43 13.57
N ARG A 131 -16.07 -5.51 14.17
CA ARG A 131 -17.31 -5.95 13.54
C ARG A 131 -18.40 -4.91 13.83
N GLY A 132 -18.85 -4.17 12.82
CA GLY A 132 -19.86 -3.13 13.00
C GLY A 132 -19.44 -1.79 12.40
N ARG A 133 -19.49 -0.69 13.14
CA ARG A 133 -18.96 0.60 12.70
C ARG A 133 -17.75 0.98 13.53
N GLY A 134 -16.66 1.38 12.89
CA GLY A 134 -15.50 1.91 13.58
C GLY A 134 -14.21 1.51 12.91
N ASP A 135 -13.21 2.32 13.17
CA ASP A 135 -11.91 2.34 12.51
C ASP A 135 -10.91 1.52 13.33
N ILE A 136 -9.83 1.13 12.67
CA ILE A 136 -8.73 0.40 13.31
C ILE A 136 -7.44 1.14 12.98
N ALA A 137 -6.84 1.78 13.98
CA ALA A 137 -5.50 2.36 13.93
C ALA A 137 -4.53 1.46 14.72
N VAL A 138 -3.42 1.05 14.12
CA VAL A 138 -2.42 0.22 14.79
C VAL A 138 -1.02 0.69 14.44
N ALA A 139 -0.22 1.04 15.46
CA ALA A 139 1.11 1.61 15.29
C ALA A 139 1.09 2.91 14.47
N ASP A 140 0.03 3.69 14.61
CA ASP A 140 -0.15 4.96 13.91
C ASP A 140 0.48 6.10 14.74
N GLY A 141 0.83 7.21 14.11
CA GLY A 141 1.21 8.44 14.80
C GLY A 141 2.61 8.96 14.48
N THR A 142 3.21 9.66 15.44
CA THR A 142 4.43 10.44 15.18
C THR A 142 5.61 9.91 15.99
N ALA A 143 6.65 9.43 15.30
CA ALA A 143 7.81 8.93 16.00
C ALA A 143 9.17 9.16 15.35
N ARG A 144 10.21 9.42 16.16
CA ARG A 144 11.56 9.48 15.58
C ARG A 144 11.99 8.14 14.98
N ARG A 145 11.54 7.02 15.56
CA ARG A 145 11.78 5.68 15.03
C ARG A 145 10.61 4.77 15.34
N GLU A 146 10.05 4.20 14.31
CA GLU A 146 8.86 3.36 14.41
C GLU A 146 9.15 2.00 13.77
N ARG A 147 8.55 0.94 14.32
CA ARG A 147 8.89 -0.45 13.98
C ARG A 147 7.72 -1.38 14.29
N ALA A 148 6.82 -1.47 13.34
CA ALA A 148 5.73 -2.42 13.39
C ALA A 148 6.10 -3.82 12.84
N ARG A 149 5.72 -4.89 13.55
CA ARG A 149 5.93 -6.28 13.06
C ARG A 149 4.78 -7.23 13.39
N GLY A 150 4.34 -8.01 12.41
CA GLY A 150 3.35 -9.06 12.64
C GLY A 150 2.00 -8.47 13.04
N MET A 151 1.46 -7.59 12.21
CA MET A 151 0.16 -6.95 12.45
C MET A 151 -0.93 -7.59 11.60
N THR A 152 -2.11 -7.71 12.17
CA THR A 152 -3.28 -8.24 11.48
C THR A 152 -4.52 -7.45 11.85
N CYS A 153 -4.99 -6.61 10.94
CA CYS A 153 -6.20 -5.80 11.10
C CYS A 153 -7.33 -6.38 10.25
N ARG A 154 -8.52 -6.54 10.85
CA ARG A 154 -9.70 -7.05 10.13
C ARG A 154 -10.96 -6.29 10.48
N SER A 155 -11.46 -5.48 9.55
CA SER A 155 -12.77 -4.85 9.65
C SER A 155 -13.85 -5.70 8.96
N ARG A 156 -15.00 -5.84 9.61
CA ARG A 156 -16.24 -6.41 9.04
C ARG A 156 -17.39 -5.45 9.33
N GLY A 157 -17.50 -4.40 8.52
CA GLY A 157 -18.61 -3.46 8.59
C GLY A 157 -18.22 -2.12 7.95
N ARG A 158 -18.59 -0.98 8.55
CA ARG A 158 -18.13 0.33 8.08
C ARG A 158 -16.95 0.80 8.92
N GLY A 159 -15.96 1.37 8.27
CA GLY A 159 -14.79 1.93 8.96
C GLY A 159 -13.50 1.46 8.32
N ASP A 160 -12.48 2.27 8.53
CA ASP A 160 -11.21 2.26 7.84
C ASP A 160 -10.17 1.49 8.65
N ILE A 161 -9.11 1.10 7.98
CA ILE A 161 -7.96 0.47 8.62
C ILE A 161 -6.75 1.31 8.29
N ALA A 162 -6.17 1.94 9.30
CA ALA A 162 -4.86 2.57 9.27
C ALA A 162 -3.87 1.66 10.03
N ALA A 163 -2.72 1.36 9.45
CA ALA A 163 -1.76 0.46 10.08
C ALA A 163 -0.31 0.81 9.75
N ALA A 164 0.46 1.14 10.80
CA ALA A 164 1.81 1.69 10.70
C ALA A 164 1.86 2.97 9.86
N ASP A 165 0.86 3.83 10.04
CA ASP A 165 0.78 5.08 9.31
C ASP A 165 1.39 6.22 10.15
N GLY A 166 1.71 7.34 9.51
CA GLY A 166 2.09 8.57 10.22
C GLY A 166 3.47 9.14 9.85
N THR A 167 4.17 9.73 10.83
CA THR A 167 5.39 10.53 10.53
C THR A 167 6.61 10.07 11.31
N ALA A 168 7.69 9.71 10.58
CA ALA A 168 8.90 9.21 11.22
C ALA A 168 10.24 9.57 10.58
N ARG A 169 11.30 9.72 11.40
CA ARG A 169 12.67 9.79 10.82
C ARG A 169 13.15 8.44 10.28
N GLY A 170 12.52 7.34 10.67
CA GLY A 170 12.94 6.01 10.28
C GLY A 170 11.90 4.99 10.68
N GLU A 171 11.26 4.43 9.67
CA GLU A 171 10.16 3.50 9.80
C GLU A 171 10.56 2.10 9.32
N GLY A 172 9.80 1.08 9.71
CA GLY A 172 10.15 -0.28 9.34
C GLY A 172 9.08 -1.30 9.67
N VAL A 173 8.24 -1.55 8.67
CA VAL A 173 7.12 -2.48 8.72
C VAL A 173 7.51 -3.86 8.23
N ARG A 174 7.15 -4.92 8.98
CA ARG A 174 7.33 -6.30 8.53
C ARG A 174 6.17 -7.22 8.88
N GLY A 175 5.60 -7.88 7.87
CA GLY A 175 4.58 -8.90 8.07
C GLY A 175 3.27 -8.26 8.51
N MET A 176 2.62 -7.55 7.60
CA MET A 176 1.35 -6.88 7.86
C MET A 176 0.24 -7.51 7.01
N THR A 177 -0.95 -7.64 7.57
CA THR A 177 -2.14 -8.10 6.84
C THR A 177 -3.37 -7.30 7.22
N CYS A 178 -3.85 -6.48 6.30
CA CYS A 178 -5.07 -5.70 6.45
C CYS A 178 -6.19 -6.32 5.61
N ARG A 179 -7.39 -6.42 6.18
CA ARG A 179 -8.54 -7.03 5.50
C ARG A 179 -9.85 -6.35 5.87
N SER A 180 -10.38 -5.56 4.94
CA SER A 180 -11.73 -5.04 5.00
C SER A 180 -12.72 -5.98 4.29
N ARG A 181 -13.89 -6.17 4.90
CA ARG A 181 -15.02 -6.89 4.30
C ARG A 181 -16.25 -6.01 4.09
N GLY A 182 -16.22 -4.74 4.51
CA GLY A 182 -17.36 -3.85 4.31
C GLY A 182 -16.96 -2.57 3.59
N ARG A 183 -17.54 -1.43 3.99
CA ARG A 183 -17.27 -0.14 3.36
C ARG A 183 -16.22 0.59 4.19
N GLY A 184 -15.08 0.86 3.59
CA GLY A 184 -14.00 1.56 4.25
C GLY A 184 -12.69 1.23 3.59
N ASP A 185 -11.77 2.16 3.76
CA ASP A 185 -10.50 2.22 3.08
C ASP A 185 -9.44 1.51 3.92
N ILE A 186 -8.35 1.12 3.28
CA ILE A 186 -7.20 0.53 3.93
C ILE A 186 -6.02 1.43 3.58
N ALA A 187 -5.49 2.12 4.57
CA ALA A 187 -4.17 2.73 4.56
C ALA A 187 -3.21 1.79 5.31
N ALA A 188 -2.01 1.58 4.75
CA ALA A 188 -1.10 0.59 5.30
C ALA A 188 0.36 0.92 5.02
N ALA A 189 1.08 1.32 6.06
CA ALA A 189 2.44 1.86 6.00
C ALA A 189 2.52 3.18 5.24
N ASP A 190 1.50 4.01 5.39
CA ASP A 190 1.36 5.26 4.66
C ASP A 190 1.84 6.43 5.51
N GLY A 191 2.64 7.34 4.95
CA GLY A 191 3.20 8.39 5.79
C GLY A 191 4.33 9.22 5.24
N THR A 192 4.97 9.96 6.15
CA THR A 192 6.12 10.81 5.82
C THR A 192 7.34 10.33 6.59
N ALA A 193 8.35 9.82 5.88
CA ALA A 193 9.55 9.31 6.51
C ALA A 193 10.88 9.65 5.85
N ARG A 194 11.91 9.98 6.64
CA ARG A 194 13.26 10.13 6.06
C ARG A 194 13.79 8.81 5.49
N ARG A 195 13.39 7.67 6.07
CA ARG A 195 13.75 6.34 5.60
C ARG A 195 12.63 5.38 5.93
N GLU A 196 12.12 4.71 4.91
CA GLU A 196 11.03 3.76 5.05
C GLU A 196 11.44 2.40 4.48
N ARG A 197 10.90 1.32 5.07
CA ARG A 197 11.18 -0.05 4.65
C ARG A 197 9.99 -0.94 4.97
N VAL A 198 9.25 -1.32 3.92
CA VAL A 198 8.11 -2.22 4.04
C VAL A 198 8.47 -3.61 3.52
N ARG A 199 8.18 -4.65 4.31
CA ARG A 199 8.41 -6.05 3.89
C ARG A 199 7.26 -6.98 4.24
N GLY A 200 6.71 -7.64 3.24
CA GLY A 200 5.71 -8.69 3.42
C GLY A 200 4.39 -8.09 3.89
N MET A 201 3.70 -7.42 2.98
CA MET A 201 2.42 -6.77 3.24
C MET A 201 1.33 -7.42 2.39
N THR A 202 0.12 -7.51 2.92
CA THR A 202 -1.05 -7.99 2.18
C THR A 202 -2.30 -7.22 2.57
N CYS A 203 -2.82 -6.44 1.64
CA CYS A 203 -4.07 -5.69 1.80
C CYS A 203 -5.18 -6.34 0.97
N ARG A 204 -6.39 -6.41 1.53
CA ARG A 204 -7.53 -7.04 0.86
C ARG A 204 -8.86 -6.38 1.22
N SER A 205 -9.45 -5.70 0.23
CA SER A 205 -10.83 -5.23 0.26
C SER A 205 -11.76 -6.17 -0.52
N ARG A 206 -13.02 -6.28 -0.10
CA ARG A 206 -14.03 -7.13 -0.75
C ARG A 206 -15.22 -6.37 -1.35
N VAL A 207 -15.54 -5.15 -0.89
CA VAL A 207 -16.84 -4.51 -1.19
C VAL A 207 -16.70 -3.10 -1.75
N ARG A 208 -16.52 -2.08 -0.91
CA ARG A 208 -16.23 -0.72 -1.36
C ARG A 208 -15.12 -0.17 -0.50
N GLY A 209 -14.10 0.37 -1.12
CA GLY A 209 -13.04 1.09 -0.43
C GLY A 209 -11.73 0.90 -1.15
N ASP A 210 -10.91 1.91 -0.98
CA ASP A 210 -9.64 2.09 -1.62
C ASP A 210 -8.57 1.41 -0.78
N ILE A 211 -7.50 0.99 -1.43
CA ILE A 211 -6.32 0.45 -0.76
C ILE A 211 -5.19 1.39 -1.13
N ALA A 212 -4.69 2.11 -0.15
CA ALA A 212 -3.39 2.76 -0.16
C ALA A 212 -2.41 1.85 0.60
N ALA A 213 -1.22 1.63 0.06
CA ALA A 213 -0.29 0.69 0.65
C ALA A 213 1.17 1.06 0.40
N ALA A 214 1.86 1.47 1.45
CA ALA A 214 3.20 2.04 1.43
C ALA A 214 3.25 3.34 0.62
N ASP A 215 2.22 4.17 0.76
CA ASP A 215 2.09 5.41 0.03
C ASP A 215 2.60 6.57 0.88
N GLY A 216 3.40 7.48 0.32
CA GLY A 216 3.99 8.50 1.17
C GLY A 216 5.07 9.38 0.60
N THR A 217 5.73 10.11 1.49
CA THR A 217 6.84 10.98 1.14
C THR A 217 8.10 10.56 1.89
N ALA A 218 9.14 10.15 1.15
CA ALA A 218 10.34 9.64 1.77
C ALA A 218 11.66 10.01 1.09
N ARG A 219 12.70 10.33 1.88
CA ARG A 219 14.04 10.51 1.27
C ARG A 219 14.58 9.18 0.70
N ARG A 220 14.23 8.05 1.30
CA ARG A 220 14.58 6.72 0.82
C ARG A 220 13.50 5.73 1.19
N GLU A 221 12.96 5.09 0.19
CA GLU A 221 11.91 4.10 0.35
C GLU A 221 12.38 2.72 -0.13
N GLY A 222 11.66 1.69 0.27
CA GLY A 222 12.02 0.33 -0.09
C GLY A 222 10.93 -0.68 0.26
N VAL A 223 10.14 -1.04 -0.74
CA VAL A 223 9.02 -1.96 -0.63
C VAL A 223 9.41 -3.34 -1.15
N ARG A 224 9.14 -4.40 -0.37
CA ARG A 224 9.40 -5.78 -0.79
C ARG A 224 8.28 -6.75 -0.43
N GLY A 225 7.75 -7.42 -1.44
CA GLY A 225 6.78 -8.50 -1.25
C GLY A 225 5.44 -7.95 -0.78
N MET A 226 4.77 -7.22 -1.67
CA MET A 226 3.46 -6.62 -1.42
C MET A 226 2.39 -7.33 -2.26
N THR A 227 1.17 -7.39 -1.73
CA THR A 227 0.03 -7.93 -2.46
C THR A 227 -1.25 -7.21 -2.07
N CYS A 228 -1.77 -6.38 -2.97
CA CYS A 228 -3.08 -5.74 -2.81
C CYS A 228 -4.14 -6.46 -3.64
N ARG A 229 -5.36 -6.54 -3.10
CA ARG A 229 -6.47 -7.23 -3.77
C ARG A 229 -7.81 -6.61 -3.43
N SER A 230 -8.39 -5.91 -4.40
CA SER A 230 -9.78 -5.47 -4.38
C SER A 230 -10.66 -6.45 -5.18
N ARG A 231 -11.89 -6.69 -4.69
CA ARG A 231 -12.92 -7.44 -5.43
C ARG A 231 -14.15 -6.60 -5.78
N GLY A 232 -14.27 -5.41 -5.19
CA GLY A 232 -15.47 -4.60 -5.27
C GLY A 232 -15.21 -3.29 -5.98
N ARG A 233 -15.81 -2.20 -5.49
CA ARG A 233 -15.50 -0.85 -5.98
C ARG A 233 -14.38 -0.21 -5.18
N GLY A 234 -13.48 0.50 -5.84
CA GLY A 234 -12.40 1.22 -5.19
C GLY A 234 -11.05 0.87 -5.76
N ASP A 235 -10.15 1.81 -5.60
CA ASP A 235 -8.87 1.90 -6.28
C ASP A 235 -7.78 1.23 -5.44
N ILE A 236 -6.70 0.87 -6.10
CA ILE A 236 -5.50 0.37 -5.45
C ILE A 236 -4.38 1.32 -5.83
N ALA A 237 -3.88 2.06 -4.86
CA ALA A 237 -2.61 2.77 -4.88
C ALA A 237 -1.62 1.91 -4.08
N ALA A 238 -0.41 1.70 -4.60
CA ALA A 238 0.56 0.89 -3.89
C ALA A 238 2.00 1.27 -4.22
N ALA A 239 2.74 1.62 -3.18
CA ALA A 239 4.08 2.20 -3.26
C ALA A 239 4.09 3.52 -4.03
N ASP A 240 3.02 4.31 -3.90
CA ASP A 240 2.87 5.56 -4.61
C ASP A 240 3.39 6.72 -3.75
N GLY A 241 4.17 7.63 -4.33
CA GLY A 241 4.77 8.65 -3.48
C GLY A 241 5.81 9.58 -4.09
N THR A 242 6.45 10.33 -3.20
CA THR A 242 7.55 11.22 -3.57
C THR A 242 8.82 10.80 -2.84
N ALA A 243 9.82 10.34 -3.59
CA ALA A 243 11.04 9.84 -2.98
C ALA A 243 12.34 10.23 -3.64
N ARG A 244 13.37 10.60 -2.88
CA ARG A 244 14.69 10.83 -3.51
C ARG A 244 15.24 9.53 -4.13
N ARG A 245 14.97 8.38 -3.51
CA ARG A 245 15.33 7.07 -4.02
C ARG A 245 14.28 6.06 -3.61
N GLU A 246 13.77 5.36 -4.60
CA GLU A 246 12.75 4.34 -4.41
C GLU A 246 13.24 2.99 -4.92
N GLY A 247 12.67 1.91 -4.38
CA GLY A 247 13.11 0.57 -4.67
C GLY A 247 12.04 -0.45 -4.36
N VAL A 248 11.35 -0.89 -5.39
CA VAL A 248 10.16 -1.73 -5.26
C VAL A 248 10.42 -3.10 -5.83
N ARG A 249 10.14 -4.15 -5.05
CA ARG A 249 10.41 -5.54 -5.45
C ARG A 249 9.29 -6.52 -5.08
N GLY A 250 8.75 -7.18 -6.10
CA GLY A 250 7.79 -8.26 -5.92
C GLY A 250 6.45 -7.73 -5.46
N MET A 251 5.78 -6.97 -6.33
CA MET A 251 4.42 -6.47 -6.10
C MET A 251 3.41 -7.23 -6.95
N THR A 252 2.21 -7.42 -6.40
CA THR A 252 1.15 -8.12 -7.13
C THR A 252 -0.20 -7.56 -6.73
N CYS A 253 -0.80 -6.84 -7.67
CA CYS A 253 -2.06 -6.16 -7.42
C CYS A 253 -3.13 -6.61 -8.39
N ARG A 254 -4.35 -6.73 -7.85
CA ARG A 254 -5.43 -7.43 -8.51
C ARG A 254 -6.78 -6.86 -8.12
N SER A 255 -7.34 -6.05 -9.01
CA SER A 255 -8.73 -5.66 -9.01
C SER A 255 -9.60 -6.64 -9.81
N ARG A 256 -10.80 -6.95 -9.31
CA ARG A 256 -11.83 -7.73 -10.02
C ARG A 256 -13.13 -6.94 -10.25
N GLY A 257 -13.29 -5.77 -9.65
CA GLY A 257 -14.53 -5.00 -9.70
C GLY A 257 -14.38 -3.71 -10.51
N ARG A 258 -14.81 -2.58 -9.96
CA ARG A 258 -14.62 -1.26 -10.60
C ARG A 258 -13.64 -0.45 -9.78
N GLY A 259 -12.50 -0.14 -10.34
CA GLY A 259 -11.50 0.66 -9.64
C GLY A 259 -10.16 0.45 -10.29
N ASP A 260 -9.39 1.51 -10.23
CA ASP A 260 -8.13 1.69 -10.93
C ASP A 260 -7.00 1.09 -10.09
N ILE A 261 -5.89 0.78 -10.75
CA ILE A 261 -4.68 0.29 -10.12
C ILE A 261 -3.57 1.25 -10.51
N ALA A 262 -3.01 1.95 -9.54
CA ALA A 262 -1.79 2.75 -9.59
C ALA A 262 -0.72 2.03 -8.76
N GLU A 263 0.48 1.85 -9.30
CA GLU A 263 1.51 1.04 -8.64
C GLU A 263 2.91 1.57 -8.90
N ALA A 264 3.61 1.93 -7.83
CA ALA A 264 4.92 2.55 -7.90
C ALA A 264 4.88 3.83 -8.73
N ASP A 265 3.81 4.61 -8.57
CA ASP A 265 3.62 5.86 -9.27
C ASP A 265 4.14 7.02 -8.43
N GLY A 266 4.93 7.92 -9.01
CA GLY A 266 5.61 8.89 -8.18
C GLY A 266 6.58 9.86 -8.82
N THR A 267 7.24 10.62 -7.94
CA THR A 267 8.33 11.52 -8.33
C THR A 267 9.59 11.18 -7.57
N ALA A 268 10.67 10.90 -8.31
CA ALA A 268 11.93 10.54 -7.68
C ALA A 268 13.19 11.07 -8.35
N ARG A 269 14.33 10.93 -7.66
CA ARG A 269 15.64 11.07 -8.34
C ARG A 269 16.18 9.74 -8.84
N GLY A 270 15.62 8.63 -8.41
CA GLY A 270 15.99 7.33 -8.94
C GLY A 270 15.09 6.23 -8.40
N GLU A 271 14.52 5.47 -9.31
CA GLU A 271 13.57 4.40 -9.01
C GLU A 271 14.06 3.09 -9.59
N GLY A 272 13.69 2.00 -8.92
CA GLY A 272 14.07 0.67 -9.32
C GLY A 272 12.94 -0.29 -9.03
N VAL A 273 12.23 -0.68 -10.07
CA VAL A 273 11.04 -1.51 -9.94
C VAL A 273 11.30 -2.89 -10.52
N ARG A 274 11.11 -3.95 -9.71
CA ARG A 274 11.41 -5.32 -10.12
C ARG A 274 10.33 -6.32 -9.75
N GLY A 275 9.80 -7.01 -10.75
CA GLY A 275 8.86 -8.12 -10.55
C GLY A 275 7.49 -7.62 -10.12
N MET A 276 6.84 -6.86 -10.99
CA MET A 276 5.47 -6.36 -10.77
C MET A 276 4.46 -7.17 -11.58
N THR A 277 3.27 -7.36 -11.01
CA THR A 277 2.18 -8.01 -11.72
C THR A 277 0.85 -7.36 -11.38
N CYS A 278 0.36 -6.55 -12.30
CA CYS A 278 -0.94 -5.90 -12.22
C CYS A 278 -1.94 -6.68 -13.05
N ARG A 279 -3.14 -6.91 -12.53
CA ARG A 279 -4.15 -7.68 -13.25
C ARG A 279 -5.56 -7.19 -12.96
N SER A 280 -6.07 -6.33 -13.81
CA SER A 280 -7.49 -6.00 -13.85
C SER A 280 -8.30 -7.14 -14.48
N ARG A 281 -9.50 -7.39 -13.97
CA ARG A 281 -10.50 -8.23 -14.64
C ARG A 281 -11.84 -7.52 -14.87
N GLY A 282 -12.02 -6.36 -14.25
CA GLY A 282 -13.26 -5.61 -14.27
C GLY A 282 -13.08 -4.32 -15.06
N ARG A 283 -13.76 -3.26 -14.63
CA ARG A 283 -13.62 -1.95 -15.27
C ARG A 283 -12.63 -1.11 -14.47
N GLY A 284 -11.77 -0.39 -15.16
CA GLY A 284 -10.77 0.46 -14.55
C GLY A 284 -9.40 0.25 -15.17
N ASP A 285 -8.59 1.27 -15.00
CA ASP A 285 -7.33 1.46 -15.67
C ASP A 285 -6.20 0.88 -14.82
N ILE A 286 -5.07 0.62 -15.47
CA ILE A 286 -3.84 0.20 -14.80
C ILE A 286 -2.78 1.23 -15.19
N ALA A 287 -2.31 2.00 -14.23
CA ALA A 287 -1.06 2.74 -14.26
C ALA A 287 -0.02 1.92 -13.48
N ALA A 288 1.21 1.82 -13.98
CA ALA A 288 2.21 1.00 -13.30
C ALA A 288 3.63 1.46 -13.60
N ALA A 289 4.33 1.88 -12.56
CA ALA A 289 5.65 2.52 -12.60
C ALA A 289 5.61 3.80 -13.41
N ASP A 290 4.56 4.61 -13.23
CA ASP A 290 4.38 5.84 -13.97
C ASP A 290 4.87 7.02 -13.14
N GLY A 291 5.69 7.90 -13.73
CA GLY A 291 6.34 8.89 -12.89
C GLY A 291 7.31 9.86 -13.54
N THR A 292 7.97 10.63 -12.68
CA THR A 292 9.02 11.55 -13.08
C THR A 292 10.30 11.27 -12.29
N ALA A 293 11.36 10.81 -12.97
CA ALA A 293 12.64 10.69 -12.30
C ALA A 293 13.91 10.92 -13.11
N ARG A 294 15.00 11.22 -12.40
CA ARG A 294 16.34 11.31 -13.03
C ARG A 294 16.87 9.97 -13.55
N GLY A 295 16.31 8.85 -13.13
CA GLY A 295 16.77 7.54 -13.60
C GLY A 295 15.90 6.43 -13.06
N GLU A 296 15.17 5.77 -13.94
CA GLU A 296 14.27 4.68 -13.57
C GLU A 296 14.70 3.38 -14.26
N GLY A 297 14.46 2.28 -13.57
CA GLY A 297 14.75 0.95 -14.09
C GLY A 297 13.61 0.00 -13.77
N VAL A 298 12.85 -0.37 -14.80
CA VAL A 298 11.74 -1.32 -14.68
C VAL A 298 12.18 -2.67 -15.21
N ARG A 299 12.05 -3.73 -14.39
CA ARG A 299 12.41 -5.10 -14.79
C ARG A 299 11.35 -6.13 -14.40
N GLY A 300 10.84 -6.86 -15.40
CA GLY A 300 9.93 -7.98 -15.18
C GLY A 300 8.56 -7.50 -14.74
N MET A 301 7.87 -6.75 -15.61
CA MET A 301 6.54 -6.21 -15.36
C MET A 301 5.51 -7.01 -16.17
N THR A 302 4.32 -7.22 -15.59
CA THR A 302 3.21 -7.84 -16.31
C THR A 302 1.88 -7.19 -15.94
N CYS A 303 1.32 -6.43 -16.87
CA CYS A 303 0.00 -5.83 -16.75
C CYS A 303 -1.03 -6.64 -17.55
N ARG A 304 -2.18 -6.94 -16.94
CA ARG A 304 -3.21 -7.80 -17.56
C ARG A 304 -4.62 -7.34 -17.22
N SER A 305 -5.29 -6.64 -18.14
CA SER A 305 -6.72 -6.36 -18.03
C SER A 305 -7.58 -7.50 -18.63
N ARG A 306 -8.75 -7.79 -18.04
CA ARG A 306 -9.79 -8.66 -18.62
C ARG A 306 -11.13 -7.98 -18.81
N GLY A 307 -11.30 -6.76 -18.33
CA GLY A 307 -12.51 -6.00 -18.61
C GLY A 307 -12.18 -4.78 -19.44
N ARG A 308 -12.84 -3.66 -19.15
CA ARG A 308 -12.68 -2.41 -19.90
C ARG A 308 -11.78 -1.46 -19.13
N GLY A 309 -10.80 -0.90 -19.79
CA GLY A 309 -9.88 0.06 -19.19
C GLY A 309 -8.51 -0.07 -19.82
N ASP A 310 -7.78 1.01 -19.69
CA ASP A 310 -6.53 1.25 -20.35
C ASP A 310 -5.37 0.73 -19.50
N ILE A 311 -4.25 0.47 -20.13
CA ILE A 311 -3.02 0.04 -19.47
C ILE A 311 -1.95 1.05 -19.87
N ALA A 312 -1.53 1.89 -18.93
CA ALA A 312 -0.28 2.64 -18.94
C ALA A 312 0.77 1.83 -18.16
N ALA A 313 1.99 1.74 -18.68
CA ALA A 313 3.00 0.89 -18.05
C ALA A 313 4.41 1.38 -18.31
N ALA A 314 5.06 1.84 -17.24
CA ALA A 314 6.36 2.50 -17.27
C ALA A 314 6.32 3.80 -18.07
N ASP A 315 5.25 4.57 -17.91
CA ASP A 315 5.06 5.81 -18.65
C ASP A 315 5.55 7.00 -17.83
N GLY A 316 6.32 7.92 -18.42
CA GLY A 316 6.89 8.97 -17.60
C GLY A 316 7.88 9.91 -18.24
N THR A 317 8.49 10.74 -17.39
CA THR A 317 9.56 11.67 -17.81
C THR A 317 10.84 11.36 -17.07
N ALA A 318 11.88 10.94 -17.82
CA ALA A 318 13.12 10.53 -17.20
C ALA A 318 14.40 10.96 -17.92
N ARG A 319 15.45 11.32 -17.16
CA ARG A 319 16.76 11.59 -17.80
C ARG A 319 17.36 10.31 -18.42
N ARG A 320 17.10 9.15 -17.82
CA ARG A 320 17.53 7.84 -18.29
C ARG A 320 16.48 6.81 -17.92
N GLU A 321 15.98 6.10 -18.90
CA GLU A 321 14.99 5.06 -18.67
C GLU A 321 15.51 3.72 -19.20
N ARG A 322 15.20 2.64 -18.46
CA ARG A 322 15.52 1.27 -18.88
C ARG A 322 14.39 0.33 -18.52
N VAL A 323 13.69 -0.15 -19.54
CA VAL A 323 12.62 -1.14 -19.40
C VAL A 323 13.11 -2.50 -19.90
N ARG A 324 12.99 -3.54 -19.07
CA ARG A 324 13.37 -4.91 -19.45
C ARG A 324 12.35 -5.95 -19.06
N GLY A 325 11.83 -6.69 -20.03
CA GLY A 325 10.93 -7.81 -19.81
C GLY A 325 9.56 -7.33 -19.35
N MET A 326 8.83 -6.67 -20.26
CA MET A 326 7.49 -6.14 -20.00
C MET A 326 6.46 -6.96 -20.79
N THR A 327 5.28 -7.17 -20.21
CA THR A 327 4.17 -7.82 -20.89
C THR A 327 2.83 -7.18 -20.53
N CYS A 328 2.23 -6.49 -21.49
CA CYS A 328 0.90 -5.89 -21.36
C CYS A 328 -0.13 -6.71 -22.15
N ARG A 329 -1.29 -6.98 -21.56
CA ARG A 329 -2.33 -7.76 -22.23
C ARG A 329 -3.74 -7.32 -21.85
N SER A 330 -4.48 -6.82 -22.85
CA SER A 330 -5.91 -6.57 -22.82
C SER A 330 -6.67 -7.64 -23.64
N ARG A 331 -7.94 -7.90 -23.31
CA ARG A 331 -8.79 -8.88 -24.02
C ARG A 331 -10.12 -8.33 -24.55
N VAL A 332 -10.60 -7.18 -24.07
CA VAL A 332 -11.96 -6.70 -24.32
C VAL A 332 -11.98 -5.29 -24.93
N ARG A 333 -11.80 -4.24 -24.12
CA ARG A 333 -11.69 -2.87 -24.62
C ARG A 333 -10.71 -2.09 -23.77
N GLY A 334 -9.85 -1.33 -24.42
CA GLY A 334 -8.93 -0.41 -23.76
C GLY A 334 -7.59 -0.42 -24.45
N ASP A 335 -6.96 0.73 -24.35
CA ASP A 335 -5.71 1.06 -25.00
C ASP A 335 -4.54 0.56 -24.16
N ILE A 336 -3.42 0.30 -24.80
CA ILE A 336 -2.18 -0.08 -24.14
C ILE A 336 -1.14 0.94 -24.54
N ALA A 337 -0.70 1.76 -23.59
CA ALA A 337 0.52 2.55 -23.61
C ALA A 337 1.60 1.78 -22.83
N ALA A 338 2.81 1.68 -23.35
CA ALA A 338 3.83 0.86 -22.72
C ALA A 338 5.24 1.39 -22.98
N ALA A 339 5.89 1.85 -21.92
CA ALA A 339 7.16 2.56 -21.96
C ALA A 339 7.08 3.84 -22.78
N ASP A 340 5.99 4.58 -22.61
CA ASP A 340 5.74 5.81 -23.36
C ASP A 340 6.18 7.01 -22.51
N GLY A 341 6.95 7.92 -23.09
CA GLY A 341 7.54 8.96 -22.25
C GLY A 341 8.52 9.92 -22.89
N THR A 342 9.06 10.81 -22.07
CA THR A 342 10.09 11.76 -22.51
C THR A 342 11.41 11.44 -21.83
N ALA A 343 12.42 11.06 -22.61
CA ALA A 343 13.70 10.65 -22.04
C ALA A 343 14.97 11.14 -22.75
N ARG A 344 15.99 11.53 -21.97
CA ARG A 344 17.29 11.87 -22.59
C ARG A 344 17.99 10.65 -23.19
N ARG A 345 17.78 9.46 -22.62
CA ARG A 345 18.25 8.17 -23.14
C ARG A 345 17.24 7.10 -22.79
N GLU A 346 16.80 6.37 -23.80
CA GLU A 346 15.80 5.34 -23.70
C GLU A 346 16.37 3.98 -24.09
N GLY A 347 15.85 2.93 -23.45
CA GLY A 347 16.33 1.58 -23.63
C GLY A 347 15.27 0.56 -23.25
N VAL A 348 14.55 0.05 -24.26
CA VAL A 348 13.50 -0.95 -24.10
C VAL A 348 14.00 -2.30 -24.59
N ARG A 349 13.92 -3.34 -23.75
CA ARG A 349 14.32 -4.71 -24.12
C ARG A 349 13.31 -5.77 -23.71
N GLY A 350 12.80 -6.53 -24.68
CA GLY A 350 11.91 -7.67 -24.43
C GLY A 350 10.54 -7.20 -23.98
N MET A 351 9.78 -6.60 -24.89
CA MET A 351 8.43 -6.09 -24.65
C MET A 351 7.42 -6.93 -25.43
N THR A 352 6.25 -7.17 -24.82
CA THR A 352 5.15 -7.85 -25.51
C THR A 352 3.80 -7.21 -25.15
N CYS A 353 3.18 -6.57 -26.13
CA CYS A 353 1.84 -6.00 -26.02
C CYS A 353 0.84 -6.86 -26.79
N ARG A 354 -0.31 -7.15 -26.18
CA ARG A 354 -1.34 -7.98 -26.81
C ARG A 354 -2.75 -7.51 -26.48
N SER A 355 -3.44 -6.97 -27.47
CA SER A 355 -4.88 -6.76 -27.45
C SER A 355 -5.62 -7.87 -28.21
N ARG A 356 -6.83 -8.25 -27.76
CA ARG A 356 -7.73 -9.14 -28.51
C ARG A 356 -9.07 -8.50 -28.87
N GLY A 357 -9.35 -7.33 -28.31
CA GLY A 357 -10.61 -6.64 -28.47
C GLY A 357 -10.41 -5.28 -29.14
N ARG A 358 -11.21 -4.27 -28.78
CA ARG A 358 -11.08 -2.93 -29.33
C ARG A 358 -10.08 -2.08 -28.54
N GLY A 359 -9.22 -1.34 -29.20
CA GLY A 359 -8.28 -0.41 -28.57
C GLY A 359 -6.92 -0.46 -29.22
N ASP A 360 -6.21 0.65 -29.04
CA ASP A 360 -4.94 0.95 -29.68
C ASP A 360 -3.79 0.42 -28.83
N ILE A 361 -2.66 0.16 -29.49
CA ILE A 361 -1.42 -0.22 -28.83
C ILE A 361 -0.36 0.81 -29.24
N ALA A 362 0.08 1.61 -28.28
CA ALA A 362 1.29 2.41 -28.32
C ALA A 362 2.37 1.68 -27.50
N ALA A 363 3.58 1.57 -28.03
CA ALA A 363 4.64 0.81 -27.38
C ALA A 363 6.01 1.40 -27.67
N ALA A 364 6.67 1.91 -26.63
CA ALA A 364 7.89 2.71 -26.73
C ALA A 364 7.68 3.97 -27.57
N ASP A 365 6.54 4.63 -27.38
CA ASP A 365 6.20 5.87 -28.06
C ASP A 365 6.59 7.04 -27.16
N GLY A 366 7.65 7.75 -27.56
CA GLY A 366 8.23 8.77 -26.71
C GLY A 366 9.11 9.78 -27.45
N THR A 367 9.52 10.83 -26.75
CA THR A 367 10.50 11.79 -27.28
C THR A 367 11.84 11.54 -26.61
N ALA A 368 12.88 11.21 -27.36
CA ALA A 368 14.19 10.93 -26.78
C ALA A 368 15.40 11.48 -27.55
N ARG A 369 16.49 11.83 -26.84
CA ARG A 369 17.73 12.18 -27.55
C ARG A 369 18.44 10.94 -28.12
N ARG A 370 18.31 9.80 -27.44
CA ARG A 370 18.82 8.50 -27.90
C ARG A 370 17.86 7.41 -27.47
N GLU A 371 17.40 6.60 -28.40
CA GLU A 371 16.43 5.53 -28.16
C GLU A 371 16.98 4.20 -28.67
N GLY A 372 16.78 3.13 -27.89
CA GLY A 372 17.20 1.79 -28.24
C GLY A 372 16.13 0.76 -27.90
N VAL A 373 15.49 0.19 -28.92
CA VAL A 373 14.42 -0.80 -28.76
C VAL A 373 14.90 -2.15 -29.28
N ARG A 374 14.84 -3.19 -28.43
CA ARG A 374 15.25 -4.56 -28.81
C ARG A 374 14.25 -5.63 -28.37
N GLY A 375 13.75 -6.41 -29.33
CA GLY A 375 12.88 -7.55 -29.06
C GLY A 375 11.50 -7.11 -28.60
N MET A 376 10.73 -6.54 -29.53
CA MET A 376 9.37 -6.06 -29.28
C MET A 376 8.37 -6.92 -30.05
N THR A 377 7.22 -7.20 -29.45
CA THR A 377 6.14 -7.93 -30.11
C THR A 377 4.78 -7.33 -29.77
N CYS A 378 4.14 -6.70 -30.75
CA CYS A 378 2.79 -6.15 -30.62
C CYS A 378 1.79 -7.00 -31.40
N ARG A 379 0.64 -7.32 -30.79
CA ARG A 379 -0.39 -8.12 -31.47
C ARG A 379 -1.79 -7.64 -31.12
N SER A 380 -2.52 -7.17 -32.11
CA SER A 380 -3.95 -6.88 -32.03
C SER A 380 -4.77 -7.94 -32.79
N ARG A 381 -5.94 -8.32 -32.24
CA ARG A 381 -6.90 -9.21 -32.93
C ARG A 381 -8.27 -8.56 -33.12
N GLY A 382 -8.52 -7.38 -32.57
CA GLY A 382 -9.75 -6.63 -32.80
C GLY A 382 -9.48 -5.36 -33.60
N ARG A 383 -10.34 -4.36 -33.45
CA ARG A 383 -10.21 -3.05 -34.11
C ARG A 383 -9.35 -2.11 -33.27
N GLY A 384 -8.41 -1.42 -33.89
CA GLY A 384 -7.49 -0.49 -33.24
C GLY A 384 -6.13 -0.54 -33.91
N ASP A 385 -5.39 0.53 -33.74
CA ASP A 385 -4.11 0.78 -34.37
C ASP A 385 -2.96 0.25 -33.51
N ILE A 386 -1.82 0.02 -34.16
CA ILE A 386 -0.57 -0.37 -33.49
C ILE A 386 0.49 0.62 -33.93
N ALA A 387 0.93 1.46 -32.99
CA ALA A 387 2.14 2.26 -33.04
C ALA A 387 3.21 1.53 -32.21
N ALA A 388 4.40 1.34 -32.79
CA ALA A 388 5.43 0.52 -32.17
C ALA A 388 6.80 1.15 -32.42
N ALA A 389 7.36 1.76 -31.37
CA ALA A 389 8.50 2.64 -31.46
C ALA A 389 8.25 3.74 -32.50
N ASP A 390 7.15 4.48 -32.38
CA ASP A 390 6.82 5.66 -33.19
C ASP A 390 7.39 6.95 -32.55
N GLY A 391 8.19 6.79 -31.51
CA GLY A 391 8.86 7.89 -30.82
C GLY A 391 9.77 8.75 -31.71
N THR A 392 9.89 10.01 -31.35
CA THR A 392 10.80 10.97 -32.00
C THR A 392 12.16 10.93 -31.32
N ALA A 393 13.22 10.59 -32.05
CA ALA A 393 14.56 10.59 -31.48
C ALA A 393 15.68 11.06 -32.41
N ARG A 394 16.65 11.79 -31.83
CA ARG A 394 17.85 12.24 -32.57
C ARG A 394 18.76 11.09 -32.99
N ARG A 395 18.77 9.99 -32.25
CA ARG A 395 19.45 8.74 -32.63
C ARG A 395 18.58 7.56 -32.18
N LYS A 396 18.13 6.75 -33.13
CA LYS A 396 17.19 5.65 -32.88
C LYS A 396 17.79 4.33 -33.36
N GLY A 397 17.71 3.30 -32.54
CA GLY A 397 18.14 1.94 -32.90
C GLY A 397 17.06 0.92 -32.56
N VAL A 398 16.42 0.35 -33.58
CA VAL A 398 15.35 -0.65 -33.42
C VAL A 398 15.84 -2.00 -33.95
N ARG A 399 15.70 -3.08 -33.17
CA ARG A 399 16.05 -4.44 -33.61
C ARG A 399 15.10 -5.51 -33.11
N GLY A 400 14.62 -6.36 -34.02
CA GLY A 400 13.78 -7.51 -33.69
C GLY A 400 12.38 -7.11 -33.25
N MET A 401 11.69 -6.37 -34.11
CA MET A 401 10.29 -5.95 -33.93
C MET A 401 9.36 -6.91 -34.67
N THR A 402 8.17 -7.14 -34.12
CA THR A 402 7.13 -7.94 -34.77
C THR A 402 5.75 -7.41 -34.40
N CYS A 403 5.05 -6.83 -35.37
CA CYS A 403 3.69 -6.35 -35.21
C CYS A 403 2.71 -7.23 -36.01
N ARG A 404 1.52 -7.49 -35.47
CA ARG A 404 0.48 -8.26 -36.16
C ARG A 404 -0.91 -7.78 -35.76
N SER A 405 -1.63 -7.15 -36.68
CA SER A 405 -3.06 -6.87 -36.59
C SER A 405 -3.85 -7.95 -37.36
N ARG A 406 -5.04 -8.32 -36.85
CA ARG A 406 -5.96 -9.28 -37.52
C ARG A 406 -7.40 -8.76 -37.64
N GLY A 407 -7.66 -7.51 -37.28
CA GLY A 407 -8.98 -6.87 -37.37
C GLY A 407 -9.01 -5.75 -38.40
N ARG A 408 -10.20 -5.21 -38.69
CA ARG A 408 -10.41 -4.02 -39.55
C ARG A 408 -9.94 -2.76 -38.79
N GLY A 409 -8.67 -2.40 -38.92
CA GLY A 409 -8.07 -1.13 -38.50
C GLY A 409 -7.40 -0.46 -39.70
N ASP A 410 -7.23 0.86 -39.67
CA ASP A 410 -6.80 1.62 -40.83
C ASP A 410 -5.34 1.35 -41.22
N SER A 411 -5.06 1.60 -42.49
CA SER A 411 -3.85 1.22 -43.24
C SER A 411 -2.56 1.94 -42.82
N SER A 412 -2.62 2.85 -41.83
CA SER A 412 -1.44 3.47 -41.20
C SER A 412 -0.60 2.43 -40.44
N SER A 413 -1.23 1.35 -39.97
CA SER A 413 -0.64 0.22 -39.24
C SER A 413 0.46 -0.58 -39.95
N ARG A 414 0.69 -0.36 -41.27
CA ARG A 414 1.79 -1.00 -42.03
C ARG A 414 3.04 -0.13 -42.17
N ARG A 415 2.94 1.21 -42.12
CA ARG A 415 4.06 2.10 -42.47
C ARG A 415 5.11 2.31 -41.39
N HIS A 416 4.78 2.08 -40.12
CA HIS A 416 5.74 2.24 -39.01
C HIS A 416 6.39 0.93 -38.54
N CYS A 417 6.10 -0.20 -39.20
CA CYS A 417 6.63 -1.52 -38.83
C CYS A 417 7.94 -1.92 -39.57
N GLU A 418 8.46 -1.08 -40.46
CA GLU A 418 9.68 -1.35 -41.23
C GLU A 418 10.91 -0.74 -40.54
N GLY A 419 11.41 -1.46 -39.54
CA GLY A 419 12.74 -1.22 -38.97
C GLY A 419 13.84 -1.91 -39.75
N ARG A 420 14.19 -1.38 -40.93
CA ARG A 420 15.55 -1.38 -41.50
C ARG A 420 15.76 0.08 -41.89
N GLU A 421 16.63 0.82 -41.23
CA GLU A 421 18.04 0.87 -41.61
C GLU A 421 18.97 0.89 -40.40
N GLY A 422 20.05 0.11 -40.52
CA GLY A 422 21.28 0.43 -39.83
C GLY A 422 22.07 1.34 -40.75
N GLU A 423 22.25 2.60 -40.38
CA GLU A 423 23.38 3.39 -40.83
C GLU A 423 24.12 3.86 -39.59
N GLY A 424 25.32 3.32 -39.44
CA GLY A 424 26.32 3.87 -38.55
C GLY A 424 26.97 5.03 -39.26
N ASP A 425 26.72 6.24 -38.78
CA ASP A 425 27.61 7.36 -39.07
C ASP A 425 28.71 7.36 -38.00
N ASP A 426 29.82 6.69 -38.34
CA ASP A 426 31.15 7.12 -37.96
C ASP A 426 31.48 8.37 -38.78
N LEU A 427 31.36 9.55 -38.17
CA LEU A 427 32.24 10.72 -38.35
C LEU A 427 32.19 11.59 -37.08
#